data_AF-A0A957QNU2-F1
#
_entry.id   AF-A0A957QNU2-F1
#
_cell.length_a   1.000
_cell.length_b   1.000
_cell.length_c   1.000
_cell.angle_alpha   90.00
_cell.angle_beta   90.00
_cell.angle_gamma   90.00
#
_symmetry.space_group_name_H-M   'P 1'
#
loop_
_entity.id
_entity.type
_entity.pdbx_description
1 polymer ?
#
loop_
_entity_poly.entity_id
_entity_poly.type
_entity_poly.pdbx_seq_one_letter_code
_entity_poly.pdbx_strand_id
1 'polypeptide(L)' 'MSTQQYKAFLLRLQRDEGHPNWRATIENAQTGETLRFANQNQMLRYLLNDLEPGDRSPNNANQPPVNGEV' A
#
# COMPACT_ATOMS: atom_id res chain seq x y z
N MET A 1 1.17 -0.75 -30.50
CA MET A 1 1.88 0.06 -29.48
C MET A 1 1.11 -0.11 -28.18
N SER A 2 1.64 -0.81 -27.18
CA SER A 2 0.97 -0.87 -25.87
C SER A 2 1.23 0.45 -25.17
N THR A 3 0.18 1.25 -24.98
CA THR A 3 0.22 2.42 -24.10
C THR A 3 0.38 1.90 -22.68
N GLN A 4 1.62 1.86 -22.20
CA GLN A 4 1.90 1.49 -20.82
C GLN A 4 1.17 2.52 -19.94
N GLN A 5 0.16 2.06 -19.22
CA GLN A 5 -0.67 2.93 -18.40
C GLN A 5 0.20 3.44 -17.24
N TYR A 6 0.53 4.72 -17.29
CA TYR A 6 1.22 5.38 -16.20
C TYR A 6 0.28 5.42 -14.99
N LYS A 7 0.75 4.95 -13.83
CA LYS A 7 0.05 5.05 -12.55
C LYS A 7 0.69 6.18 -11.74
N ALA A 8 -0.14 7.07 -11.20
CA ALA A 8 0.30 8.21 -10.40
C ALA A 8 -0.27 8.09 -8.99
N PHE A 9 0.60 8.27 -7.98
CA PHE A 9 0.22 8.19 -6.57
C PHE A 9 0.76 9.38 -5.79
N LEU A 10 -0.06 9.92 -4.89
CA LEU A 10 0.38 10.86 -3.87
C LEU A 10 0.77 10.08 -2.61
N LEU A 11 2.05 10.16 -2.23
CA LEU A 11 2.59 9.55 -1.03
C LEU A 11 2.60 10.53 0.14
N ARG A 12 2.06 10.11 1.29
CA ARG A 12 2.16 10.81 2.57
C ARG A 12 2.83 9.89 3.60
N LEU A 13 3.91 10.37 4.21
CA LEU A 13 4.58 9.70 5.32
C LEU A 13 4.38 10.55 6.58
N GLN A 14 3.87 9.93 7.64
CA GLN A 14 3.62 10.57 8.92
C GLN A 14 4.25 9.76 10.04
N ARG A 15 4.87 10.43 11.00
CA ARG A 15 5.35 9.82 12.23
C ARG A 15 4.84 10.65 13.40
N ASP A 16 4.12 9.99 14.29
CA ASP A 16 3.65 10.62 15.52
C ASP A 16 4.68 10.38 16.64
N GLU A 17 4.75 11.33 17.57
CA GLU A 17 5.53 11.16 18.79
C GLU A 17 5.01 9.96 19.58
N GLY A 18 5.89 9.05 19.99
CA GLY A 18 5.53 7.81 20.68
C GLY A 18 5.32 6.57 19.79
N HIS A 19 5.34 6.72 18.46
CA HIS A 19 5.32 5.58 17.54
C HIS A 19 6.70 5.33 16.90
N PRO A 20 7.24 4.09 16.96
CA PRO A 20 8.55 3.78 16.39
C PRO A 20 8.55 3.77 14.86
N ASN A 21 7.38 3.60 14.23
CA ASN A 21 7.25 3.39 12.80
C ASN A 21 6.56 4.56 12.10
N TRP A 22 7.03 4.89 10.90
CA TRP A 22 6.34 5.78 9.97
C TRP A 22 5.05 5.13 9.46
N ARG A 23 3.92 5.82 9.61
CA ARG A 23 2.69 5.50 8.89
C ARG A 23 2.81 6.00 7.47
N ALA A 24 2.32 5.22 6.52
CA ALA A 24 2.32 5.60 5.12
C ALA A 24 0.90 5.60 4.56
N THR A 25 0.57 6.59 3.75
CA THR A 25 -0.69 6.65 3.02
C THR A 25 -0.38 6.92 1.55
N ILE A 26 -1.00 6.17 0.66
CA ILE A 26 -0.95 6.44 -0.78
C ILE A 26 -2.36 6.76 -1.27
N GLU A 27 -2.45 7.70 -2.20
CA GLU A 27 -3.69 8.06 -2.86
C GLU A 27 -3.47 7.96 -4.36
N ASN A 28 -4.28 7.17 -5.05
CA ASN A 28 -4.23 7.03 -6.50
C ASN A 28 -4.79 8.31 -7.14
N ALA A 29 -3.96 9.04 -7.89
CA ALA A 29 -4.34 10.32 -8.48
C ALA A 29 -5.40 10.20 -9.59
N GLN A 30 -5.64 9.00 -10.12
CA GLN A 30 -6.63 8.72 -11.16
C GLN A 30 -7.99 8.31 -10.58
N THR A 31 -8.00 7.51 -9.51
CA THR A 31 -9.24 6.97 -8.93
C THR A 31 -9.66 7.68 -7.64
N GLY A 32 -8.76 8.42 -7.00
CA GLY A 32 -8.95 8.98 -5.66
C GLY A 32 -8.90 7.93 -4.54
N GLU A 33 -8.64 6.66 -4.86
CA GLU A 33 -8.56 5.59 -3.87
C GLU A 33 -7.40 5.84 -2.91
N THR A 34 -7.66 5.75 -1.60
CA THR A 34 -6.67 5.96 -0.56
C THR A 34 -6.43 4.68 0.22
N LEU A 35 -5.16 4.28 0.34
CA LEU A 35 -4.72 3.12 1.11
C LEU A 35 -3.77 3.57 2.23
N ARG A 36 -3.92 2.97 3.41
CA ARG A 36 -3.14 3.30 4.62
C ARG A 36 -2.35 2.07 5.06
N PHE A 37 -1.10 2.29 5.43
CA PHE A 37 -0.17 1.25 5.83
C PHE A 37 0.42 1.54 7.20
N ALA A 38 0.58 0.46 7.98
CA ALA A 38 1.12 0.55 9.32
C ALA A 38 2.62 0.89 9.33
N ASN A 39 3.33 0.60 8.23
CA ASN A 39 4.74 0.91 8.02
C ASN A 39 5.05 1.09 6.52
N GLN A 40 6.20 1.72 6.22
CA GLN A 40 6.68 1.98 4.86
C GLN A 40 6.95 0.70 4.04
N ASN A 41 7.35 -0.41 4.69
CA ASN A 41 7.71 -1.65 3.99
C ASN A 41 6.47 -2.32 3.37
N GLN A 42 5.34 -2.30 4.08
CA GLN A 42 4.07 -2.80 3.54
C GLN A 42 3.61 -2.00 2.32
N MET A 43 3.73 -0.67 2.39
CA MET A 43 3.41 0.21 1.28
C MET A 43 4.31 -0.05 0.06
N LEU A 44 5.62 -0.16 0.27
CA LEU A 44 6.56 -0.40 -0.83
C LEU A 44 6.27 -1.74 -1.51
N ARG A 45 5.98 -2.79 -0.75
CA ARG A 45 5.55 -4.09 -1.30
C ARG A 45 4.28 -3.98 -2.12
N TYR A 46 3.29 -3.21 -1.66
CA TYR A 46 2.08 -2.94 -2.43
C TYR A 46 2.39 -2.27 -3.77
N LEU A 47 3.20 -1.21 -3.76
CA LEU A 47 3.57 -0.49 -4.98
C LEU A 47 4.36 -1.36 -5.94
N LEU A 48 5.33 -2.14 -5.46
CA LEU A 48 6.13 -3.04 -6.29
C LEU A 48 5.26 -4.14 -6.90
N ASN A 49 4.37 -4.76 -6.12
CA ASN A 49 3.46 -5.79 -6.62
C ASN A 49 2.43 -5.23 -7.62
N ASP A 50 1.97 -3.99 -7.45
CA ASP A 50 1.01 -3.35 -8.38
C ASP A 50 1.70 -2.83 -9.67
N LEU A 51 3.02 -2.66 -9.62
CA LEU A 51 3.86 -2.29 -10.77
C LEU A 51 4.32 -3.50 -11.58
N GLU A 52 4.24 -4.73 -11.05
CA GLU A 52 4.41 -5.93 -11.85
C GLU A 52 3.12 -6.26 -12.60
N PRO A 53 3.10 -6.23 -13.95
CA PRO A 53 1.96 -6.66 -14.73
C PRO A 53 1.88 -8.20 -14.70
N GLY A 54 1.42 -8.76 -13.59
CA GLY A 54 1.34 -10.20 -13.40
C GLY A 54 0.65 -10.59 -12.11
N ASP A 55 -0.62 -10.94 -12.21
CA ASP A 55 -1.34 -11.80 -11.27
C ASP A 55 -1.78 -11.18 -9.92
N ARG A 56 -2.84 -10.35 -9.99
CA ARG A 56 -3.67 -10.06 -8.82
C ARG A 56 -4.48 -11.32 -8.47
N SER A 57 -3.99 -12.13 -7.53
CA SER A 57 -4.87 -12.99 -6.73
C SER A 57 -5.26 -12.21 -5.45
N PRO A 58 -6.52 -11.75 -5.31
CA PRO A 58 -6.95 -10.80 -4.28
C PRO A 58 -7.02 -11.35 -2.84
N ASN A 59 -6.44 -12.51 -2.55
CA ASN A 59 -6.70 -13.23 -1.30
C ASN A 59 -5.79 -12.88 -0.10
N ASN A 60 -4.82 -11.97 -0.20
CA ASN A 60 -3.81 -11.81 0.86
C ASN A 60 -3.63 -10.41 1.46
N ALA A 61 -4.38 -9.39 1.01
CA ALA A 61 -4.25 -8.01 1.52
C ALA A 61 -5.25 -7.64 2.63
N ASN A 62 -6.27 -8.48 2.89
CA ASN A 62 -7.35 -8.21 3.84
C ASN A 62 -7.29 -9.05 5.12
N GLN A 63 -6.16 -9.69 5.45
CA GLN A 63 -6.02 -10.30 6.77
C GLN A 63 -5.45 -9.27 7.76
N PRO A 64 -6.26 -8.74 8.71
CA PRO A 64 -5.70 -8.05 9.87
C PRO A 64 -4.81 -9.02 10.66
N PRO A 65 -3.82 -8.52 11.44
CA PRO A 65 -3.05 -9.40 12.31
C PRO A 65 -4.01 -10.13 13.26
N VAL A 66 -4.02 -11.48 13.19
CA VAL A 66 -4.64 -12.32 14.20
C VAL A 66 -4.01 -11.95 15.55
N ASN A 67 -4.79 -11.28 16.39
CA ASN A 67 -4.51 -11.15 17.81
C ASN A 67 -5.36 -12.21 18.54
N GLY A 68 -4.69 -13.22 19.13
CA GLY A 68 -5.19 -13.95 20.30
C GLY A 68 -5.64 -15.40 20.10
N GLU A 69 -5.20 -16.23 21.07
CA GLU A 69 -5.66 -17.58 21.47
C GLU A 69 -4.97 -18.75 20.73
N VAL A 70 -4.04 -19.51 21.33
CA VAL A 70 -3.93 -20.08 22.70
C VAL A 70 -2.49 -20.13 23.22
#